data_AF-A0A4Y1ZGE1-F1
#
_entry.id   AF-A0A4Y1ZGE1-F1
#
_cell.length_a   1.000
_cell.length_b   1.000
_cell.length_c   1.000
_cell.angle_alpha   90.00
_cell.angle_beta   90.00
_cell.angle_gamma   90.00
#
_symmetry.space_group_name_H-M   'P 1'
#
loop_
_entity.id
_entity.type
_entity.pdbx_description
1 polymer ?
#
loop_
_entity_poly.entity_id
_entity_poly.type
_entity_poly.pdbx_seq_one_letter_code
_entity_poly.pdbx_strand_id
1 'polypeptide(L)'
;MFLFNEDEIRGCVSLNHSAIEQVEEGFTQLGQGQVVLPPMMRIDIPEHHGEVDVKTAYIKGLDTFAIKVSSGFLRIRHLDYPV
;
A
#
# COMPACT_ATOMS: atom_id res chain seq x y z
N MET A 1 -14.02 -13.01 -11.26
CA MET A 1 -13.00 -12.91 -10.21
C MET A 1 -11.66 -13.21 -10.86
N PHE A 2 -10.72 -12.27 -10.79
CA PHE A 2 -9.35 -12.48 -11.28
C PHE A 2 -8.43 -12.74 -10.10
N LEU A 3 -7.45 -13.62 -10.29
CA LEU A 3 -6.42 -13.94 -9.31
C LEU A 3 -5.08 -13.90 -10.04
N PHE A 4 -4.14 -13.15 -9.49
CA PHE A 4 -2.80 -13.00 -10.05
C PHE A 4 -1.76 -13.26 -8.97
N ASN A 5 -0.67 -13.93 -9.33
CA ASN A 5 0.53 -14.06 -8.52
C ASN A 5 1.50 -12.89 -8.77
N GLU A 6 2.65 -12.91 -8.09
CA GLU A 6 3.64 -11.85 -8.17
C GLU A 6 4.28 -11.71 -9.56
N ASP A 7 4.66 -12.81 -10.21
CA ASP A 7 5.27 -12.79 -11.53
C ASP A 7 4.30 -12.24 -12.60
N GLU A 8 3.02 -12.60 -12.50
CA GLU A 8 1.96 -12.08 -13.38
C GLU A 8 1.79 -10.57 -13.21
N ILE A 9 1.75 -10.07 -11.98
CA ILE A 9 1.64 -8.63 -11.69
C ILE A 9 2.87 -7.88 -12.22
N ARG A 10 4.08 -8.43 -12.01
CA ARG A 10 5.34 -7.84 -12.49
C ARG A 10 5.40 -7.78 -14.02
N GLY A 11 4.76 -8.72 -14.72
CA GLY A 11 4.59 -8.69 -16.17
C GLY A 11 3.64 -7.58 -16.67
N CYS A 12 2.72 -7.10 -15.83
CA CYS A 12 1.73 -6.08 -16.19
C CYS A 12 2.15 -4.65 -15.84
N VAL A 13 3.01 -4.45 -14.85
CA VAL A 13 3.38 -3.12 -14.34
C VAL A 13 4.90 -2.96 -14.32
N SER A 14 5.40 -1.85 -14.86
CA SER A 14 6.83 -1.52 -14.88
C SER A 14 7.07 -0.13 -14.29
N LEU A 15 8.25 0.10 -13.71
CA LEU A 15 8.66 1.42 -13.24
C LEU A 15 8.99 2.31 -14.45
N ASN A 16 7.99 3.05 -14.92
CA ASN A 16 8.09 3.92 -16.10
C ASN A 16 7.26 5.20 -15.91
N HIS A 17 7.27 6.07 -16.92
CA HIS A 17 6.55 7.35 -16.86
C HIS A 17 5.05 7.19 -16.65
N SER A 18 4.42 6.20 -17.30
CA SER A 18 3.00 5.92 -17.13
C SER A 18 2.66 5.51 -15.69
N ALA A 19 3.50 4.70 -15.04
CA ALA A 19 3.32 4.37 -13.63
C ALA A 19 3.43 5.61 -12.72
N ILE A 20 4.35 6.54 -13.03
CA ILE A 20 4.49 7.79 -12.29
C ILE A 20 3.25 8.67 -12.46
N GLU A 21 2.73 8.82 -13.69
CA GLU A 21 1.50 9.57 -13.98
C GLU A 21 0.29 9.02 -13.21
N GLN A 22 0.14 7.69 -13.11
CA GLN A 22 -0.96 7.08 -12.35
C GLN A 22 -0.86 7.39 -10.85
N VAL A 23 0.35 7.39 -10.30
CA VAL A 23 0.57 7.77 -8.89
C VAL A 23 0.29 9.25 -8.67
N GLU A 24 0.76 10.12 -9.58
CA GLU A 24 0.50 11.57 -9.55
C GLU A 24 -1.00 11.87 -9.60
N GLU A 25 -1.74 11.22 -10.51
CA GLU A 25 -3.20 11.37 -10.61
C GLU A 25 -3.89 10.92 -9.31
N GLY A 26 -3.46 9.80 -8.71
CA GLY A 26 -3.98 9.36 -7.42
C GLY A 26 -3.81 10.40 -6.31
N PHE A 27 -2.64 11.04 -6.23
CA PHE A 27 -2.39 12.13 -5.29
C PHE A 27 -3.14 13.42 -5.64
N THR A 28 -3.29 13.72 -6.93
CA THR A 28 -4.09 14.86 -7.41
C THR A 28 -5.54 14.73 -6.96
N GLN A 29 -6.14 13.56 -7.18
CA GLN A 29 -7.50 13.24 -6.74
C GLN A 29 -7.65 13.33 -5.22
N LEU A 30 -6.63 12.89 -4.47
CA LEU A 30 -6.60 13.04 -3.01
C LEU A 30 -6.60 14.53 -2.61
N GLY A 31 -5.75 15.34 -3.24
CA GLY A 31 -5.68 16.79 -2.99
C GLY A 31 -6.97 17.53 -3.35
N GLN A 32 -7.74 17.01 -4.30
CA GLN A 32 -9.06 17.52 -4.70
C GLN A 32 -10.23 17.00 -3.85
N GLY A 33 -9.95 16.20 -2.81
CA GLY A 33 -10.98 15.63 -1.94
C GLY A 33 -11.86 14.57 -2.60
N GLN A 34 -11.41 13.96 -3.70
CA GLN A 34 -12.15 12.91 -4.42
C GLN A 34 -11.88 11.50 -3.87
N VAL A 35 -11.02 11.38 -2.86
CA VAL A 35 -10.63 10.08 -2.29
C VAL A 35 -11.20 9.92 -0.89
N VAL A 36 -11.85 8.78 -0.66
CA VAL A 36 -12.21 8.31 0.69
C VAL A 36 -11.07 7.42 1.17
N LEU A 37 -10.35 7.89 2.19
CA LEU A 37 -9.32 7.16 2.92
C LEU A 37 -9.76 6.96 4.37
N PRO A 38 -10.39 5.81 4.70
CA PRO A 38 -10.67 5.47 6.07
C PRO A 38 -9.36 5.36 6.89
N PRO A 39 -9.42 5.49 8.23
CA PRO A 39 -8.29 5.20 9.09
C PRO A 39 -7.71 3.81 8.80
N MET A 40 -6.39 3.69 8.76
CA MET A 40 -5.75 2.39 8.60
C MET A 40 -6.00 1.54 9.84
N MET A 41 -6.32 0.26 9.63
CA MET A 41 -6.33 -0.73 10.70
C MET A 41 -4.93 -1.30 10.83
N ARG A 42 -4.40 -1.30 12.06
CA ARG A 42 -3.11 -1.89 12.39
C ARG A 42 -3.31 -2.93 13.49
N ILE A 43 -2.59 -4.04 13.35
CA ILE A 43 -2.44 -5.07 14.39
C ILE A 43 -0.94 -5.16 14.70
N ASP A 44 -0.57 -4.80 15.92
CA ASP A 44 0.78 -5.03 16.43
C ASP A 44 0.91 -6.47 16.94
N ILE A 45 2.04 -7.12 16.66
CA ILE A 45 2.38 -8.49 17.09
C ILE A 45 3.73 -8.44 17.83
N PRO A 46 3.73 -7.99 19.11
CA PRO A 46 4.96 -7.73 19.84
C PRO A 46 5.88 -8.94 19.99
N GLU A 47 5.31 -10.14 20.17
CA GLU A 47 6.03 -11.40 20.38
C GLU A 47 6.92 -11.77 19.18
N HIS A 48 6.61 -11.22 18.00
CA HIS A 48 7.31 -11.49 16.76
C HIS A 48 7.97 -10.26 16.15
N HIS A 49 8.02 -9.14 16.88
CA HIS A 49 8.46 -7.84 16.34
C HIS A 49 7.75 -7.53 15.01
N GLY A 50 6.46 -7.81 14.98
CA GLY A 50 5.64 -7.80 13.77
C GLY A 50 4.53 -6.77 13.82
N GLU A 51 4.07 -6.38 12.62
CA GLU A 51 2.87 -5.58 12.42
C GLU A 51 2.13 -6.04 11.16
N VAL A 52 0.81 -5.90 11.15
CA VAL A 52 -0.04 -6.06 9.96
C VAL A 52 -0.86 -4.79 9.78
N ASP A 53 -0.82 -4.24 8.58
CA ASP A 53 -1.58 -3.06 8.19
C ASP A 53 -2.62 -3.43 7.12
N VAL A 54 -3.85 -2.95 7.31
CA VAL A 54 -4.89 -2.92 6.27
C VAL A 54 -5.11 -1.46 5.86
N LYS A 55 -4.81 -1.16 4.59
CA LYS A 55 -4.98 0.16 3.99
C LYS A 55 -6.03 0.07 2.90
N THR A 56 -6.98 0.99 2.91
CA THR A 56 -8.09 1.01 1.94
C THR A 56 -8.17 2.37 1.27
N ALA A 57 -8.61 2.39 0.02
CA ALA A 57 -8.85 3.61 -0.73
C ALA A 57 -10.01 3.43 -1.72
N TYR A 58 -10.85 4.43 -1.82
CA TYR A 58 -11.86 4.56 -2.87
C TYR A 58 -11.73 5.94 -3.52
N ILE A 59 -11.61 5.98 -4.84
CA ILE A 59 -11.59 7.21 -5.62
C ILE A 59 -12.94 7.36 -6.30
N LYS A 60 -13.61 8.49 -6.08
CA LYS A 60 -14.94 8.76 -6.62
C LYS A 60 -14.93 8.67 -8.15
N GLY A 61 -15.82 7.86 -8.71
CA GLY A 61 -15.99 7.71 -10.16
C GLY A 61 -15.19 6.57 -10.79
N LEU A 62 -14.33 5.88 -10.03
CA LEU A 62 -13.74 4.61 -10.46
C LEU A 62 -14.68 3.45 -10.13
N ASP A 63 -14.69 2.42 -10.99
CA ASP A 63 -15.52 1.22 -10.82
C ASP A 63 -15.02 0.29 -9.68
N THR A 64 -13.87 0.59 -9.10
CA THR A 64 -13.19 -0.25 -8.12
C THR A 64 -12.72 0.54 -6.91
N PHE A 65 -12.68 -0.12 -5.76
CA PHE A 65 -11.91 0.31 -4.58
C PHE A 65 -10.77 -0.67 -4.33
N ALA A 66 -9.76 -0.23 -3.58
CA ALA A 66 -8.58 -1.04 -3.27
C ALA A 66 -8.51 -1.38 -1.77
N ILE A 67 -8.12 -2.61 -1.48
CA ILE A 67 -7.68 -3.06 -0.16
C ILE A 67 -6.27 -3.61 -0.32
N LYS A 68 -5.33 -3.13 0.49
CA LYS A 68 -3.99 -3.69 0.61
C LYS A 68 -3.78 -4.21 2.04
N VAL A 69 -3.43 -5.48 2.15
CA VAL A 69 -2.99 -6.10 3.39
C VAL A 69 -1.49 -6.34 3.29
N SER A 70 -0.72 -5.78 4.21
CA SER A 70 0.74 -5.92 4.23
C SER A 70 1.23 -6.17 5.64
N SER A 71 2.23 -7.03 5.78
CA SER A 71 2.87 -7.34 7.06
C SER A 71 4.33 -6.92 7.07
N GLY A 72 4.82 -6.42 8.20
CA GLY A 72 6.22 -6.18 8.47
C GLY A 72 6.68 -7.00 9.66
N PHE A 73 7.74 -7.80 9.51
CA PHE A 73 8.37 -8.54 10.61
C PHE A 73 9.86 -8.20 10.63
N LEU A 74 10.18 -7.05 11.22
CA LEU A 74 11.54 -6.53 11.26
C LEU A 74 12.19 -6.91 12.59
N ARG A 75 13.21 -7.77 12.55
CA ARG A 75 14.13 -7.92 13.69
C ARG A 75 15.13 -6.78 13.64
N ILE A 76 14.92 -5.74 14.44
CA ILE A 76 15.97 -4.73 14.67
C ILE A 76 17.15 -5.49 15.30
N ARG A 77 18.26 -5.62 14.56
CA ARG A 77 19.51 -6.05 15.16
C ARG A 77 19.98 -4.87 16.01
N HIS A 78 19.89 -4.99 17.33
CA HIS A 78 20.45 -4.02 18.29
C HIS A 78 22.00 -4.06 18.28
N LEU A 79 22.60 -3.73 17.15
CA LEU A 79 24.00 -3.35 17.07
C LEU A 79 24.10 -2.18 16.09
N ASP A 80 24.52 -1.03 16.63
CA ASP A 80 25.02 0.15 15.91
C ASP A 80 24.02 1.19 15.39
N TYR A 81 23.14 1.72 16.25
CA TYR A 81 22.67 3.10 16.06
C TYR A 81 23.08 3.95 17.29
N PRO A 82 24.02 4.90 17.16
CA PRO A 82 24.21 5.90 18.19
C PRO A 82 23.01 6.85 18.16
N VAL A 83 22.53 7.20 19.36
CA VAL A 83 21.57 8.27 19.60
C VAL A 83 22.15 9.61 19.13
#